data_AF-A0A8J3PCL1-F1
#
_entry.id   AF-A0A8J3PCL1-F1
#
_cell.length_a   1.000
_cell.length_b   1.000
_cell.length_c   1.000
_cell.angle_alpha   90.00
_cell.angle_beta   90.00
_cell.angle_gamma   90.00
#
_symmetry.space_group_name_H-M   'P 1'
#
loop_
_entity.id
_entity.type
_entity.pdbx_description
1 polymer ?
#
loop_
_entity_poly.entity_id
_entity_poly.type
_entity_poly.pdbx_seq_one_letter_code
_entity_poly.pdbx_strand_id
1 'polypeptide(L)'
;MAGKVIAHHLLPWAVRELPSPWNDLTPKRKRTLEELPHTAANEQAALDALAAALSEMRPASPGGRSDESRELYDRFRAECAHRLAQAMPTADLLTREGIIDVLRAWAENAAGSLPDWWIEEQTDGILATWARSVLSLWVHDVLWWLKQEPQDQRSIAAVAERCVRADLSAQEAVNLLHALGAPHGEQALLRVVQDAGVSAHHRAWAREWLIAIRRRGYESRGREQAHGEEPLLPPAVRELPYAWASGFQWPSGLPETDENIARARAVLEACLPAEPVSEPAPAPSWEGGEDEEPPAWLEVRSVMSRLMPYARQVTRERMTEALRECALLGIPGSPPDPEGELAQLFARRWVAWISSWIAGEVFTWLGMHVDCPVGITPWAMELAERYAHHGVAAGPAVAMLRWHDTVPRAREALCRIAADNALPPRVRESACAGLSRSEACVQG
;
A
#
# COMPACT_ATOMS: atom_id res chain seq x y z
N MET A 1 8.07 -54.48 -30.70
CA MET A 1 8.29 -54.18 -29.26
C MET A 1 7.92 -52.74 -29.04
N ALA A 2 6.70 -52.48 -28.56
CA ALA A 2 6.27 -51.13 -28.20
C ALA A 2 7.03 -50.72 -26.94
N GLY A 3 7.96 -49.78 -27.08
CA GLY A 3 8.62 -49.16 -25.93
C GLY A 3 7.55 -48.57 -25.03
N LYS A 4 7.61 -48.89 -23.74
CA LYS A 4 6.73 -48.30 -22.72
C LYS A 4 6.98 -46.79 -22.75
N VAL A 5 6.04 -46.02 -23.33
CA VAL A 5 6.12 -44.56 -23.31
C VAL A 5 6.05 -44.16 -21.84
N ILE A 6 7.16 -43.66 -21.30
CA ILE A 6 7.20 -43.11 -19.95
C ILE A 6 6.55 -41.73 -20.06
N ALA A 7 5.36 -41.58 -19.49
CA ALA A 7 4.70 -40.27 -19.42
C ALA A 7 5.50 -39.35 -18.50
N HIS A 8 5.78 -38.12 -18.95
CA HIS A 8 6.52 -37.15 -18.15
C HIS A 8 5.52 -36.28 -17.38
N HIS A 9 5.24 -36.67 -16.15
CA HIS A 9 4.32 -35.95 -15.28
C HIS A 9 4.86 -34.57 -14.90
N LEU A 10 3.96 -33.58 -14.89
CA LEU A 10 4.32 -32.18 -14.63
C LEU A 10 4.11 -31.75 -13.16
N LEU A 11 3.34 -32.53 -12.39
CA LEU A 11 3.10 -32.26 -10.97
C LEU A 11 3.91 -33.21 -10.07
N PRO A 12 4.25 -32.76 -8.84
CA PRO A 12 4.97 -33.58 -7.86
C PRO A 12 4.29 -34.94 -7.65
N TRP A 13 5.08 -35.99 -7.43
CA TRP A 13 4.53 -37.33 -7.19
C TRP A 13 3.53 -37.36 -6.05
N ALA A 14 3.82 -36.65 -4.96
CA ALA A 14 2.95 -36.59 -3.79
C ALA A 14 1.53 -36.05 -4.10
N VAL A 15 1.39 -35.14 -5.07
CA VAL A 15 0.08 -34.61 -5.48
C VAL A 15 -0.70 -35.62 -6.32
N ARG A 16 0.01 -36.45 -7.09
CA ARG A 16 -0.59 -37.47 -7.99
C ARG A 16 -1.26 -38.61 -7.23
N GLU A 17 -0.71 -38.96 -6.08
CA GLU A 17 -1.22 -40.04 -5.22
C GLU A 17 -2.36 -39.60 -4.29
N LEU A 18 -2.74 -38.32 -4.31
CA LEU A 18 -3.84 -37.84 -3.47
C LEU A 18 -5.18 -38.47 -3.90
N PRO A 19 -6.06 -38.81 -2.96
CA PRO A 19 -7.41 -39.25 -3.29
C PRO A 19 -8.27 -38.07 -3.76
N SER A 20 -9.38 -38.36 -4.44
CA SER A 20 -10.42 -37.36 -4.70
C SER A 20 -10.98 -36.79 -3.38
N PRO A 21 -11.31 -35.50 -3.28
CA PRO A 21 -11.25 -34.46 -4.33
C PRO A 21 -9.89 -33.79 -4.50
N TRP A 22 -8.88 -34.19 -3.73
CA TRP A 22 -7.59 -33.49 -3.64
C TRP A 22 -6.69 -33.67 -4.88
N ASN A 23 -6.93 -34.67 -5.74
CA ASN A 23 -6.24 -34.83 -7.02
C ASN A 23 -7.03 -34.31 -8.25
N ASP A 24 -8.24 -33.79 -8.08
CA ASP A 24 -9.08 -33.28 -9.17
C ASP A 24 -8.56 -31.92 -9.65
N LEU A 25 -8.20 -31.80 -10.93
CA LEU A 25 -7.74 -30.56 -11.54
C LEU A 25 -8.86 -29.79 -12.27
N THR A 26 -10.04 -30.37 -12.39
CA THR A 26 -11.16 -29.78 -13.13
C THR A 26 -11.86 -28.66 -12.34
N PRO A 27 -12.65 -27.81 -13.02
CA PRO A 27 -13.49 -26.81 -12.34
C PRO A 27 -14.55 -27.41 -11.38
N LYS A 28 -14.85 -28.71 -11.49
CA LYS A 28 -15.80 -29.37 -10.59
C LYS A 28 -15.26 -29.48 -9.16
N ARG A 29 -13.93 -29.54 -8.99
CA ARG A 29 -13.25 -29.57 -7.69
C ARG A 29 -13.80 -28.51 -6.74
N LYS A 30 -13.95 -27.26 -7.19
CA LYS A 30 -14.41 -26.15 -6.34
C LYS A 30 -15.76 -26.47 -5.70
N ARG A 31 -16.73 -26.94 -6.49
CA ARG A 31 -18.05 -27.34 -5.98
C ARG A 31 -17.94 -28.53 -5.01
N THR A 32 -17.11 -29.51 -5.34
CA THR A 32 -16.89 -30.66 -4.44
C THR A 32 -16.28 -30.25 -3.11
N LEU A 33 -15.35 -29.28 -3.11
CA LEU A 33 -14.78 -28.70 -1.89
C LEU A 33 -15.83 -27.89 -1.11
N GLU A 34 -16.67 -27.10 -1.78
CA GLU A 34 -17.78 -26.37 -1.14
C GLU A 34 -18.76 -27.31 -0.42
N GLU A 35 -18.99 -28.50 -0.94
CA GLU A 35 -19.85 -29.52 -0.34
C GLU A 35 -19.11 -30.40 0.70
N LEU A 36 -17.79 -30.28 0.80
CA LEU A 36 -16.96 -31.11 1.68
C LEU A 36 -17.11 -30.65 3.14
N PRO A 37 -17.49 -31.54 4.09
CA PRO A 37 -17.68 -31.16 5.48
C PRO A 37 -16.39 -30.66 6.16
N HIS A 38 -16.49 -29.59 6.94
CA HIS A 38 -15.39 -29.05 7.76
C HIS A 38 -15.14 -29.89 9.01
N THR A 39 -14.47 -31.03 8.82
CA THR A 39 -14.03 -31.93 9.91
C THR A 39 -12.51 -31.86 10.07
N ALA A 40 -11.99 -32.16 11.27
CA ALA A 40 -10.55 -32.21 11.53
C ALA A 40 -9.81 -33.18 10.58
N ALA A 41 -10.45 -34.28 10.17
CA ALA A 41 -9.86 -35.22 9.22
C ALA A 41 -9.72 -34.62 7.81
N ASN A 42 -10.75 -33.89 7.34
CA ASN A 42 -10.70 -33.21 6.05
C ASN A 42 -9.74 -32.02 6.07
N GLU A 43 -9.65 -31.31 7.20
CA GLU A 43 -8.66 -30.25 7.39
C GLU A 43 -7.24 -30.80 7.32
N GLN A 44 -6.94 -31.90 8.03
CA GLN A 44 -5.64 -32.53 7.95
C GLN A 44 -5.34 -33.00 6.51
N ALA A 45 -6.32 -33.58 5.81
CA ALA A 45 -6.17 -33.98 4.41
C ALA A 45 -5.87 -32.78 3.49
N ALA A 46 -6.52 -31.63 3.71
CA ALA A 46 -6.23 -30.39 2.99
C ALA A 46 -4.81 -29.88 3.25
N LEU A 47 -4.36 -29.89 4.51
CA LEU A 47 -3.01 -29.49 4.90
C LEU A 47 -1.95 -30.43 4.29
N ASP A 48 -2.19 -31.74 4.30
CA ASP A 48 -1.31 -32.74 3.69
C ASP A 48 -1.25 -32.56 2.17
N ALA A 49 -2.38 -32.27 1.53
CA ALA A 49 -2.46 -31.99 0.10
C ALA A 49 -1.67 -30.72 -0.28
N LEU A 50 -1.78 -29.64 0.50
CA LEU A 50 -0.97 -28.44 0.31
C LEU A 50 0.53 -28.70 0.55
N ALA A 51 0.87 -29.50 1.55
CA ALA A 51 2.25 -29.91 1.79
C ALA A 51 2.83 -30.72 0.62
N ALA A 52 2.02 -31.60 0.02
CA ALA A 52 2.37 -32.35 -1.19
C ALA A 52 2.59 -31.41 -2.39
N ALA A 53 1.72 -30.41 -2.60
CA ALA A 53 1.86 -29.41 -3.65
C ALA A 53 3.12 -28.55 -3.50
N LEU A 54 3.54 -28.30 -2.27
CA LEU A 54 4.76 -27.56 -1.94
C LEU A 54 6.03 -28.43 -2.03
N SER A 55 5.91 -29.74 -2.14
CA SER A 55 7.04 -30.65 -2.25
C SER A 55 7.58 -30.68 -3.68
N GLU A 56 8.90 -30.63 -3.85
CA GLU A 56 9.58 -30.79 -5.15
C GLU A 56 9.35 -29.70 -6.21
N MET A 57 8.71 -28.58 -5.86
CA MET A 57 8.50 -27.46 -6.77
C MET A 57 9.84 -26.76 -7.10
N ARG A 58 10.16 -26.66 -8.39
CA ARG A 58 11.24 -25.79 -8.86
C ARG A 58 10.80 -24.32 -8.73
N PRO A 59 11.70 -23.40 -8.32
CA PRO A 59 11.40 -21.98 -8.33
C PRO A 59 11.01 -21.52 -9.75
N ALA A 60 10.11 -20.54 -9.84
CA ALA A 60 9.74 -19.95 -11.11
C ALA A 60 11.00 -19.48 -11.85
N SER A 61 11.16 -19.89 -13.10
CA SER A 61 12.32 -19.47 -13.88
C SER A 61 12.21 -17.97 -14.16
N PRO A 62 13.24 -17.15 -13.88
CA PRO A 62 13.18 -15.69 -13.97
C PRO A 62 13.16 -15.14 -15.41
N GLY A 63 13.05 -16.01 -16.43
CA GLY A 63 12.97 -15.60 -17.82
C GLY A 63 11.61 -14.98 -18.14
N GLY A 64 11.54 -13.65 -18.12
CA GLY A 64 10.39 -12.91 -18.63
C GLY A 64 10.15 -13.27 -20.10
N ARG A 65 8.92 -13.66 -20.42
CA ARG A 65 8.48 -13.80 -21.81
C ARG A 65 8.51 -12.43 -22.49
N SER A 66 8.83 -12.38 -23.78
CA SER A 66 8.52 -11.20 -24.58
C SER A 66 7.02 -10.92 -24.55
N ASP A 67 6.61 -9.68 -24.76
CA ASP A 67 5.19 -9.31 -24.81
C ASP A 67 4.42 -10.16 -25.83
N GLU A 68 5.00 -10.40 -27.00
CA GLU A 68 4.44 -11.28 -28.04
C GLU A 68 4.27 -12.73 -27.55
N SER A 69 5.26 -13.30 -26.85
CA SER A 69 5.16 -14.66 -26.29
C SER A 69 4.09 -14.74 -25.19
N ARG A 70 3.93 -13.67 -24.41
CA ARG A 70 2.88 -13.56 -23.38
C ARG A 70 1.49 -13.52 -24.01
N GLU A 71 1.26 -12.68 -25.02
CA GLU A 71 -0.02 -12.57 -25.73
C GLU A 71 -0.43 -13.90 -26.37
N LEU A 72 0.51 -14.59 -27.03
CA LEU A 72 0.25 -15.90 -27.63
C LEU A 72 -0.10 -16.96 -26.58
N TYR A 73 0.60 -16.95 -25.43
CA TYR A 73 0.27 -17.85 -24.33
C TYR A 73 -1.12 -17.56 -23.74
N ASP A 74 -1.48 -16.29 -23.56
CA ASP A 74 -2.79 -15.93 -23.05
C ASP A 74 -3.91 -16.33 -24.00
N ARG A 75 -3.69 -16.22 -25.31
CA ARG A 75 -4.61 -16.73 -26.33
C ARG A 75 -4.75 -18.25 -26.25
N PHE A 76 -3.62 -18.99 -26.24
CA PHE A 76 -3.63 -20.44 -26.07
C PHE A 76 -4.38 -20.85 -24.79
N ARG A 77 -4.12 -20.17 -23.67
CA ARG A 77 -4.77 -20.43 -22.38
C ARG A 77 -6.28 -20.20 -22.47
N ALA A 78 -6.72 -19.09 -23.06
CA ALA A 78 -8.14 -18.78 -23.20
C ALA A 78 -8.89 -19.81 -24.05
N GLU A 79 -8.28 -20.25 -25.15
CA GLU A 79 -8.94 -21.15 -26.11
C GLU A 79 -8.85 -22.64 -25.71
N CYS A 80 -7.78 -23.05 -25.02
CA CYS A 80 -7.52 -24.46 -24.75
C CYS A 80 -7.77 -24.92 -23.31
N ALA A 81 -7.99 -24.01 -22.35
CA ALA A 81 -8.14 -24.39 -20.94
C ALA A 81 -9.22 -25.45 -20.69
N HIS A 82 -10.37 -25.34 -21.36
CA HIS A 82 -11.44 -26.32 -21.20
C HIS A 82 -11.06 -27.70 -21.76
N ARG A 83 -10.40 -27.75 -22.92
CA ARG A 83 -9.94 -29.00 -23.54
C ARG A 83 -8.86 -29.67 -22.69
N LEU A 84 -7.93 -28.88 -22.15
CA LEU A 84 -6.89 -29.37 -21.23
C LEU A 84 -7.49 -29.97 -19.96
N ALA A 85 -8.50 -29.32 -19.37
CA ALA A 85 -9.19 -29.83 -18.19
C ALA A 85 -9.98 -31.14 -18.47
N GLN A 86 -10.48 -31.33 -19.69
CA GLN A 86 -11.14 -32.59 -20.08
C GLN A 86 -10.15 -33.72 -20.36
N ALA A 87 -9.03 -33.41 -21.02
CA ALA A 87 -8.01 -34.39 -21.38
C ALA A 87 -7.19 -34.85 -20.17
N MET A 88 -6.93 -33.95 -19.22
CA MET A 88 -6.09 -34.20 -18.04
C MET A 88 -6.82 -33.78 -16.76
N PRO A 89 -7.89 -34.50 -16.38
CA PRO A 89 -8.76 -34.11 -15.27
C PRO A 89 -8.15 -34.31 -13.88
N THR A 90 -7.10 -35.13 -13.74
CA THR A 90 -6.46 -35.45 -12.47
C THR A 90 -4.95 -35.20 -12.50
N ALA A 91 -4.35 -35.04 -11.32
CA ALA A 91 -2.93 -34.70 -11.19
C ALA A 91 -1.98 -35.71 -11.85
N ASP A 92 -2.31 -37.00 -11.84
CA ASP A 92 -1.55 -38.05 -12.50
C ASP A 92 -1.64 -37.98 -14.03
N LEU A 93 -2.72 -37.43 -14.58
CA LEU A 93 -2.90 -37.30 -16.03
C LEU A 93 -2.24 -36.03 -16.61
N LEU A 94 -1.87 -35.04 -15.77
CA LEU A 94 -1.18 -33.84 -16.23
C LEU A 94 0.26 -34.14 -16.64
N THR A 95 0.45 -34.35 -17.94
CA THR A 95 1.71 -34.82 -18.54
C THR A 95 2.20 -33.87 -19.62
N ARG A 96 3.52 -33.90 -19.86
CA ARG A 96 4.18 -33.14 -20.94
C ARG A 96 3.58 -33.48 -22.28
N GLU A 97 3.43 -34.77 -22.57
CA GLU A 97 2.89 -35.29 -23.82
C GLU A 97 1.46 -34.78 -24.06
N GLY A 98 0.59 -34.87 -23.05
CA GLY A 98 -0.80 -34.42 -23.16
C GLY A 98 -0.94 -32.92 -23.46
N ILE A 99 -0.14 -32.06 -22.84
CA ILE A 99 -0.15 -30.63 -23.15
C ILE A 99 0.42 -30.36 -24.54
N ILE A 100 1.50 -31.05 -24.95
CA ILE A 100 2.08 -30.90 -26.30
C ILE A 100 1.08 -31.28 -27.38
N ASP A 101 0.31 -32.35 -27.19
CA ASP A 101 -0.70 -32.78 -28.15
C ASP A 101 -1.82 -31.74 -28.30
N VAL A 102 -2.29 -31.16 -27.19
CA VAL A 102 -3.28 -30.07 -27.25
C VAL A 102 -2.69 -28.79 -27.86
N LEU A 103 -1.43 -28.46 -27.54
CA LEU A 103 -0.74 -27.30 -28.12
C LEU A 103 -0.58 -27.43 -29.63
N ARG A 104 -0.18 -28.62 -30.13
CA ARG A 104 -0.07 -28.89 -31.58
C ARG A 104 -1.43 -28.83 -32.26
N ALA A 105 -2.44 -29.51 -31.69
CA ALA A 105 -3.79 -29.48 -32.24
C ALA A 105 -4.38 -28.06 -32.26
N TRP A 106 -4.06 -27.24 -31.26
CA TRP A 106 -4.43 -25.82 -31.27
C TRP A 106 -3.68 -25.06 -32.36
N ALA A 107 -2.36 -25.23 -32.46
CA ALA A 107 -1.53 -24.54 -33.44
C ALA A 107 -1.95 -24.82 -34.89
N GLU A 108 -2.34 -26.06 -35.20
CA GLU A 108 -2.86 -26.45 -36.51
C GLU A 108 -4.18 -25.75 -36.89
N ASN A 109 -4.94 -25.30 -35.89
CA ASN A 109 -6.28 -24.73 -36.06
C ASN A 109 -6.40 -23.26 -35.61
N ALA A 110 -5.30 -22.65 -35.15
CA ALA A 110 -5.30 -21.31 -34.61
C ALA A 110 -5.58 -20.26 -35.70
N ALA A 111 -6.33 -19.21 -35.36
CA ALA A 111 -6.56 -18.10 -36.27
C ALA A 111 -5.28 -17.27 -36.43
N GLY A 112 -4.73 -17.22 -37.65
CA GLY A 112 -3.49 -16.53 -37.98
C GLY A 112 -2.25 -17.42 -37.92
N SER A 113 -1.17 -17.00 -38.59
CA SER A 113 0.10 -17.73 -38.55
C SER A 113 0.76 -17.60 -37.18
N LEU A 114 1.01 -18.72 -36.52
CA LEU A 114 1.91 -18.76 -35.37
C LEU A 114 3.37 -18.64 -35.85
N PRO A 115 4.24 -17.93 -35.11
CA PRO A 115 5.65 -17.94 -35.43
C PRO A 115 6.27 -19.33 -35.22
N ASP A 116 7.09 -19.80 -36.14
CA ASP A 116 7.74 -21.12 -36.09
C ASP A 116 8.57 -21.32 -34.80
N TRP A 117 9.23 -20.24 -34.35
CA TRP A 117 10.04 -20.23 -33.12
C TRP A 117 9.21 -20.48 -31.85
N TRP A 118 7.91 -20.18 -31.86
CA TRP A 118 7.12 -20.16 -30.63
C TRP A 118 6.92 -21.57 -30.06
N ILE A 119 6.60 -22.55 -30.91
CA ILE A 119 6.45 -23.93 -30.43
C ILE A 119 7.83 -24.53 -30.12
N GLU A 120 8.81 -24.35 -31.00
CA GLU A 120 10.13 -24.98 -30.85
C GLU A 120 10.89 -24.47 -29.62
N GLU A 121 10.82 -23.17 -29.33
CA GLU A 121 11.61 -22.55 -28.26
C GLU A 121 10.84 -22.38 -26.95
N GLN A 122 9.51 -22.23 -26.99
CA GLN A 122 8.73 -21.90 -25.78
C GLN A 122 8.02 -23.10 -25.15
N THR A 123 8.02 -24.29 -25.77
CA THR A 123 7.26 -25.45 -25.25
C THR A 123 7.52 -25.72 -23.77
N ASP A 124 8.78 -25.82 -23.33
CA ASP A 124 9.09 -26.11 -21.93
C ASP A 124 8.66 -24.96 -20.98
N GLY A 125 8.74 -23.71 -21.43
CA GLY A 125 8.24 -22.54 -20.69
C GLY A 125 6.71 -22.50 -20.61
N ILE A 126 6.00 -22.91 -21.67
CA ILE A 126 4.54 -23.06 -21.70
C ILE A 126 4.12 -24.15 -20.72
N LEU A 127 4.76 -25.32 -20.77
CA LEU A 127 4.50 -26.45 -19.89
C LEU A 127 4.68 -26.09 -18.42
N ALA A 128 5.81 -25.47 -18.06
CA ALA A 128 6.09 -25.06 -16.69
C ALA A 128 5.09 -24.02 -16.17
N THR A 129 4.78 -23.01 -17.00
CA THR A 129 3.82 -21.96 -16.62
C THR A 129 2.40 -22.51 -16.49
N TRP A 130 2.01 -23.43 -17.38
CA TRP A 130 0.72 -24.10 -17.31
C TRP A 130 0.58 -24.93 -16.05
N ALA A 131 1.53 -25.84 -15.79
CA ALA A 131 1.52 -26.68 -14.61
C ALA A 131 1.46 -25.84 -13.32
N ARG A 132 2.25 -24.76 -13.26
CA ARG A 132 2.23 -23.82 -12.13
C ARG A 132 0.89 -23.09 -12.00
N SER A 133 0.26 -22.67 -13.11
CA SER A 133 -1.04 -22.01 -13.09
C SER A 133 -2.16 -22.93 -12.62
N VAL A 134 -2.18 -24.17 -13.11
CA VAL A 134 -3.13 -25.21 -12.67
C VAL A 134 -2.96 -25.50 -11.19
N LEU A 135 -1.71 -25.67 -10.73
CA LEU A 135 -1.43 -25.89 -9.31
C LEU A 135 -1.82 -24.69 -8.45
N SER A 136 -1.57 -23.46 -8.92
CA SER A 136 -1.95 -22.23 -8.21
C SER A 136 -3.47 -22.11 -8.05
N LEU A 137 -4.25 -22.41 -9.10
CA LEU A 137 -5.73 -22.44 -9.03
C LEU A 137 -6.23 -23.55 -8.10
N TRP A 138 -5.58 -24.71 -8.11
CA TRP A 138 -5.90 -25.78 -7.18
C TRP A 138 -5.61 -25.38 -5.72
N VAL A 139 -4.43 -24.81 -5.44
CA VAL A 139 -4.05 -24.29 -4.12
C VAL A 139 -5.02 -23.19 -3.68
N HIS A 140 -5.43 -22.31 -4.59
CA HIS A 140 -6.43 -21.28 -4.31
C HIS A 140 -7.72 -21.85 -3.71
N ASP A 141 -8.32 -22.86 -4.36
CA ASP A 141 -9.58 -23.44 -3.88
C ASP A 141 -9.41 -24.14 -2.52
N VAL A 142 -8.26 -24.80 -2.29
CA VAL A 142 -7.98 -25.45 -0.99
C VAL A 142 -7.77 -24.43 0.13
N LEU A 143 -7.02 -23.35 -0.13
CA LEU A 143 -6.85 -22.25 0.83
C LEU A 143 -8.19 -21.55 1.12
N TRP A 144 -9.01 -21.34 0.09
CA TRP A 144 -10.34 -20.78 0.25
C TRP A 144 -11.24 -21.65 1.12
N TRP A 145 -11.18 -22.97 0.98
CA TRP A 145 -11.93 -23.91 1.83
C TRP A 145 -11.43 -23.87 3.28
N LEU A 146 -10.11 -23.90 3.51
CA LEU A 146 -9.50 -23.80 4.84
C LEU A 146 -9.86 -22.50 5.58
N LYS A 147 -10.17 -21.43 4.83
CA LYS A 147 -10.56 -20.13 5.37
C LYS A 147 -11.94 -20.12 6.03
N GLN A 148 -12.85 -21.01 5.61
CA GLN A 148 -14.26 -20.92 6.02
C GLN A 148 -14.46 -21.30 7.48
N GLU A 149 -13.92 -22.44 7.91
CA GLU A 149 -14.06 -22.96 9.28
C GLU A 149 -12.73 -23.53 9.79
N PRO A 150 -11.75 -22.67 10.11
CA PRO A 150 -10.41 -23.13 10.52
C PRO A 150 -10.42 -23.71 11.95
N GLN A 151 -10.01 -24.98 12.10
CA GLN A 151 -9.88 -25.64 13.40
C GLN A 151 -8.44 -25.52 13.96
N ASP A 152 -7.42 -25.91 13.20
CA ASP A 152 -6.00 -25.75 13.55
C ASP A 152 -5.38 -24.53 12.85
N GLN A 153 -5.72 -23.35 13.37
CA GLN A 153 -5.23 -22.07 12.84
C GLN A 153 -3.70 -21.98 12.76
N ARG A 154 -2.96 -22.66 13.66
CA ARG A 154 -1.50 -22.63 13.69
C ARG A 154 -0.93 -23.37 12.47
N SER A 155 -1.42 -24.58 12.21
CA SER A 155 -0.97 -25.39 11.08
C SER A 155 -1.40 -24.78 9.74
N ILE A 156 -2.62 -24.24 9.67
CA ILE A 156 -3.11 -23.52 8.49
C ILE A 156 -2.22 -22.30 8.20
N ALA A 157 -1.91 -21.48 9.20
CA ALA A 157 -1.03 -20.32 9.02
C ALA A 157 0.37 -20.71 8.53
N ALA A 158 0.94 -21.80 9.07
CA ALA A 158 2.26 -22.27 8.66
C ALA A 158 2.30 -22.75 7.20
N VAL A 159 1.24 -23.41 6.73
CA VAL A 159 1.13 -23.84 5.33
C VAL A 159 0.89 -22.64 4.41
N ALA A 160 -0.01 -21.71 4.78
CA ALA A 160 -0.27 -20.50 3.99
C ALA A 160 1.01 -19.66 3.81
N GLU A 161 1.81 -19.48 4.87
CA GLU A 161 3.12 -18.82 4.79
C GLU A 161 4.06 -19.49 3.77
N ARG A 162 4.09 -20.83 3.73
CA ARG A 162 4.87 -21.58 2.74
C ARG A 162 4.33 -21.40 1.32
N CYS A 163 3.01 -21.32 1.14
CA CYS A 163 2.39 -21.01 -0.15
C CYS A 163 2.81 -19.62 -0.66
N VAL A 164 2.89 -18.62 0.22
CA VAL A 164 3.39 -17.28 -0.15
C VAL A 164 4.85 -17.34 -0.60
N ARG A 165 5.73 -18.01 0.16
CA ARG A 165 7.14 -18.20 -0.22
C ARG A 165 7.33 -18.95 -1.54
N ALA A 166 6.48 -19.93 -1.80
CA ALA A 166 6.50 -20.71 -3.04
C ALA A 166 5.82 -19.97 -4.20
N ASP A 167 5.22 -18.80 -3.96
CA ASP A 167 4.44 -18.03 -4.92
C ASP A 167 3.32 -18.88 -5.58
N LEU A 168 2.62 -19.65 -4.73
CA LEU A 168 1.47 -20.47 -5.11
C LEU A 168 0.22 -19.89 -4.47
N SER A 169 -0.64 -19.28 -5.28
CA SER A 169 -1.82 -18.55 -4.82
C SER A 169 -1.50 -17.58 -3.66
N ALA A 170 -0.36 -16.89 -3.75
CA ALA A 170 0.19 -16.10 -2.65
C ALA A 170 -0.77 -15.02 -2.15
N GLN A 171 -1.55 -14.40 -3.05
CA GLN A 171 -2.57 -13.43 -2.66
C GLN A 171 -3.67 -14.07 -1.79
N GLU A 172 -4.17 -15.26 -2.14
CA GLU A 172 -5.19 -15.93 -1.32
C GLU A 172 -4.59 -16.48 -0.02
N ALA A 173 -3.34 -16.93 -0.05
CA ALA A 173 -2.63 -17.32 1.17
C ALA A 173 -2.51 -16.13 2.14
N VAL A 174 -2.17 -14.93 1.65
CA VAL A 174 -2.19 -13.70 2.46
C VAL A 174 -3.60 -13.38 2.97
N ASN A 175 -4.63 -13.50 2.13
CA ASN A 175 -6.03 -13.27 2.54
C ASN A 175 -6.49 -14.25 3.63
N LEU A 176 -6.02 -15.50 3.58
CA LEU A 176 -6.25 -16.50 4.61
C LEU A 176 -5.53 -16.12 5.91
N LEU A 177 -4.25 -15.75 5.84
CA LEU A 177 -3.52 -15.27 7.03
C LEU A 177 -4.20 -14.06 7.67
N HIS A 178 -4.74 -13.15 6.87
CA HIS A 178 -5.56 -12.04 7.37
C HIS A 178 -6.79 -12.52 8.13
N ALA A 179 -7.54 -13.47 7.54
CA ALA A 179 -8.76 -14.02 8.13
C ALA A 179 -8.51 -14.79 9.44
N LEU A 180 -7.35 -15.45 9.58
CA LEU A 180 -6.95 -16.11 10.82
C LEU A 180 -6.68 -15.11 11.96
N GLY A 181 -6.28 -13.87 11.64
CA GLY A 181 -6.05 -12.82 12.64
C GLY A 181 -4.95 -13.13 13.64
N ALA A 182 -5.05 -12.57 14.85
CA ALA A 182 -4.07 -12.75 15.91
C ALA A 182 -4.36 -14.00 16.77
N PRO A 183 -3.33 -14.76 17.20
CA PRO A 183 -1.91 -14.47 17.01
C PRO A 183 -1.30 -15.09 15.72
N HIS A 184 -1.91 -16.15 15.17
CA HIS A 184 -1.24 -17.01 14.19
C HIS A 184 -1.09 -16.37 12.81
N GLY A 185 -2.17 -15.77 12.29
CA GLY A 185 -2.15 -15.04 11.03
C GLY A 185 -1.25 -13.81 11.08
N GLU A 186 -1.33 -13.04 12.18
CA GLU A 186 -0.49 -11.87 12.42
C GLU A 186 1.01 -12.22 12.39
N GLN A 187 1.42 -13.26 13.13
CA GLN A 187 2.83 -13.70 13.18
C GLN A 187 3.33 -14.21 11.83
N ALA A 188 2.48 -14.91 11.07
CA ALA A 188 2.83 -15.38 9.74
C ALA A 188 2.98 -14.22 8.74
N LEU A 189 2.06 -13.24 8.75
CA LEU A 189 2.17 -12.03 7.93
C LEU A 189 3.44 -11.25 8.25
N LEU A 190 3.79 -11.11 9.54
CA LEU A 190 5.03 -10.46 9.95
C LEU A 190 6.27 -11.15 9.35
N ARG A 191 6.31 -12.49 9.37
CA ARG A 191 7.40 -13.26 8.74
C ARG A 191 7.42 -13.08 7.22
N VAL A 192 6.26 -13.06 6.55
CA VAL A 192 6.16 -12.82 5.10
C VAL A 192 6.70 -11.44 4.74
N VAL A 193 6.31 -10.39 5.47
CA VAL A 193 6.74 -9.01 5.22
C VAL A 193 8.26 -8.86 5.34
N GLN A 194 8.89 -9.61 6.24
CA GLN A 194 10.33 -9.56 6.51
C GLN A 194 11.16 -10.49 5.61
N ASP A 195 10.52 -11.36 4.82
CA ASP A 195 11.21 -12.38 4.03
C ASP A 195 11.66 -11.82 2.67
N ALA A 196 12.97 -11.61 2.50
CA ALA A 196 13.55 -11.14 1.25
C ALA A 196 13.36 -12.10 0.06
N GLY A 197 13.02 -13.37 0.31
CA GLY A 197 12.68 -14.34 -0.73
C GLY A 197 11.27 -14.17 -1.29
N VAL A 198 10.41 -13.38 -0.64
CA VAL A 198 9.06 -13.06 -1.13
C VAL A 198 9.09 -11.81 -2.01
N SER A 199 8.32 -11.84 -3.11
CA SER A 199 8.24 -10.71 -4.05
C SER A 199 7.82 -9.42 -3.34
N ALA A 200 8.32 -8.28 -3.83
CA ALA A 200 7.97 -6.97 -3.25
C ALA A 200 6.45 -6.73 -3.25
N HIS A 201 5.77 -7.16 -4.31
CA HIS A 201 4.31 -7.10 -4.42
C HIS A 201 3.60 -7.87 -3.30
N HIS A 202 3.96 -9.14 -3.05
CA HIS A 202 3.34 -9.94 -1.99
C HIS A 202 3.70 -9.43 -0.59
N ARG A 203 4.91 -8.88 -0.40
CA ARG A 203 5.29 -8.22 0.86
C ARG A 203 4.45 -6.96 1.12
N ALA A 204 4.21 -6.14 0.10
CA ALA A 204 3.34 -4.97 0.22
C ALA A 204 1.90 -5.36 0.55
N TRP A 205 1.35 -6.37 -0.15
CA TRP A 205 0.01 -6.90 0.12
C TRP A 205 -0.12 -7.48 1.55
N ALA A 206 0.87 -8.26 2.00
CA ALA A 206 0.89 -8.80 3.36
C ALA A 206 0.97 -7.69 4.42
N ARG A 207 1.72 -6.63 4.15
CA ARG A 207 1.86 -5.47 5.03
C ARG A 207 0.54 -4.71 5.20
N GLU A 208 -0.21 -4.51 4.12
CA GLU A 208 -1.53 -3.87 4.16
C GLU A 208 -2.46 -4.62 5.13
N TRP A 209 -2.53 -5.94 5.02
CA TRP A 209 -3.35 -6.76 5.91
C TRP A 209 -2.82 -6.84 7.34
N LEU A 210 -1.51 -6.81 7.53
CA LEU A 210 -0.90 -6.75 8.87
C LEU A 210 -1.26 -5.43 9.58
N ILE A 211 -1.23 -4.30 8.85
CA ILE A 211 -1.71 -3.00 9.35
C ILE A 211 -3.20 -3.09 9.71
N ALA A 212 -4.01 -3.78 8.90
CA ALA A 212 -5.43 -3.96 9.18
C ALA A 212 -5.70 -4.75 10.48
N ILE A 213 -4.96 -5.83 10.74
CA ILE A 213 -5.07 -6.61 11.99
C ILE A 213 -4.67 -5.76 13.19
N ARG A 214 -3.53 -5.06 13.11
CA ARG A 214 -2.97 -4.29 14.22
C ARG A 214 -3.69 -2.97 14.47
N ARG A 215 -4.55 -2.53 13.55
CA ARG A 215 -5.32 -1.28 13.61
C ARG A 215 -5.97 -1.04 14.97
N ARG A 216 -6.65 -2.05 15.52
CA ARG A 216 -7.34 -1.91 16.82
C ARG A 216 -6.38 -1.64 17.96
N GLY A 217 -5.18 -2.23 17.92
CA GLY A 217 -4.12 -1.97 18.89
C GLY A 217 -3.65 -0.51 18.82
N TYR A 218 -3.40 0.00 17.61
CA TYR A 218 -3.01 1.38 17.40
C TYR A 218 -4.08 2.35 17.90
N GLU A 219 -5.34 2.11 17.55
CA GLU A 219 -6.47 2.95 17.97
C GLU A 219 -6.67 2.94 19.49
N SER A 220 -6.47 1.78 20.13
CA SER A 220 -6.50 1.68 21.59
C SER A 220 -5.41 2.56 22.21
N ARG A 221 -4.17 2.41 21.73
CA ARG A 221 -3.03 3.24 22.16
C ARG A 221 -3.25 4.73 21.89
N GLY A 222 -3.85 5.06 20.74
CA GLY A 222 -4.24 6.41 20.36
C GLY A 222 -5.33 7.05 21.21
N ARG A 223 -6.08 6.27 22.00
CA ARG A 223 -7.06 6.82 22.98
C ARG A 223 -6.46 7.09 24.34
N GLU A 224 -5.33 6.47 24.67
CA GLU A 224 -4.64 6.69 25.93
C GLU A 224 -4.12 8.12 26.02
N GLN A 225 -4.15 8.68 27.22
CA GLN A 225 -3.59 10.01 27.50
C GLN A 225 -2.06 9.91 27.56
N ALA A 226 -1.36 10.93 27.06
CA ALA A 226 0.10 10.97 27.00
C ALA A 226 0.75 11.43 28.33
N HIS A 227 0.34 10.85 29.46
CA HIS A 227 0.83 11.26 30.78
C HIS A 227 2.32 10.92 30.96
N GLY A 228 3.14 11.93 31.24
CA GLY A 228 4.58 11.75 31.46
C GLY A 228 5.41 11.53 30.19
N GLU A 229 4.79 11.55 29.01
CA GLU A 229 5.47 11.46 27.72
C GLU A 229 6.05 12.82 27.31
N GLU A 230 7.18 12.85 26.60
CA GLU A 230 7.83 14.10 26.19
C GLU A 230 7.21 14.64 24.88
N PRO A 231 6.55 15.82 24.90
CA PRO A 231 5.92 16.38 23.71
C PRO A 231 6.96 16.87 22.70
N LEU A 232 6.80 16.50 21.43
CA LEU A 232 7.65 16.97 20.33
C LEU A 232 7.10 18.22 19.64
N LEU A 233 5.82 18.50 19.79
CA LEU A 233 5.18 19.71 19.25
C LEU A 233 5.14 20.85 20.31
N PRO A 234 5.23 22.11 19.87
CA PRO A 234 5.15 23.27 20.77
C PRO A 234 3.80 23.38 21.51
N PRO A 235 3.74 24.06 22.67
CA PRO A 235 2.53 24.23 23.47
C PRO A 235 1.28 24.66 22.70
N ALA A 236 1.40 25.71 21.89
CA ALA A 236 0.28 26.27 21.11
C ALA A 236 -0.35 25.26 20.14
N VAL A 237 0.41 24.27 19.68
CA VAL A 237 -0.03 23.25 18.72
C VAL A 237 -0.66 22.05 19.41
N ARG A 238 -0.19 21.68 20.60
CA ARG A 238 -0.67 20.49 21.33
C ARG A 238 -2.13 20.60 21.74
N GLU A 239 -2.60 21.81 22.01
CA GLU A 239 -3.94 22.08 22.53
C GLU A 239 -5.04 21.97 21.46
N LEU A 240 -4.67 21.73 20.20
CA LEU A 240 -5.62 21.54 19.12
C LEU A 240 -6.48 20.29 19.36
N PRO A 241 -7.82 20.43 19.39
CA PRO A 241 -8.71 19.31 19.65
C PRO A 241 -8.97 18.44 18.40
N TYR A 242 -8.29 18.73 17.28
CA TYR A 242 -8.56 18.12 15.98
C TYR A 242 -7.64 16.93 15.72
N ALA A 243 -8.22 15.83 15.24
CA ALA A 243 -7.46 14.65 14.89
C ALA A 243 -6.80 14.80 13.52
N TRP A 244 -5.57 14.31 13.39
CA TRP A 244 -4.84 14.12 12.14
C TRP A 244 -5.66 13.38 11.10
N ALA A 245 -6.48 12.38 11.49
CA ALA A 245 -7.13 11.44 10.56
C ALA A 245 -8.03 12.15 9.53
N SER A 246 -8.52 13.33 9.91
CA SER A 246 -9.29 14.24 9.05
C SER A 246 -8.43 15.35 8.43
N GLY A 247 -7.10 15.30 8.55
CA GLY A 247 -6.16 16.31 8.05
C GLY A 247 -5.73 17.37 9.06
N PHE A 248 -5.97 17.18 10.37
CA PHE A 248 -5.88 18.25 11.38
C PHE A 248 -6.81 19.43 11.07
N GLN A 249 -7.99 19.13 10.51
CA GLN A 249 -8.98 20.13 10.11
C GLN A 249 -9.23 21.20 11.16
N TRP A 250 -8.99 22.44 10.78
CA TRP A 250 -9.47 23.59 11.54
C TRP A 250 -10.96 23.77 11.21
N PRO A 251 -11.88 23.74 12.20
CA PRO A 251 -13.32 23.78 11.91
C PRO A 251 -13.68 25.02 11.10
N SER A 252 -14.31 24.79 9.95
CA SER A 252 -14.80 25.85 9.07
C SER A 252 -15.84 26.77 9.74
N GLY A 253 -16.52 26.27 10.79
CA GLY A 253 -17.48 27.03 11.60
C GLY A 253 -16.90 27.69 12.86
N LEU A 254 -15.58 27.74 13.04
CA LEU A 254 -14.98 28.46 14.16
C LEU A 254 -15.30 29.96 14.05
N PRO A 255 -15.89 30.58 15.09
CA PRO A 255 -16.25 31.99 15.04
C PRO A 255 -15.00 32.87 15.00
N GLU A 256 -15.08 33.98 14.27
CA GLU A 256 -14.05 35.03 14.18
C GLU A 256 -13.95 35.85 15.49
N THR A 257 -13.52 35.21 16.56
CA THR A 257 -13.26 35.85 17.85
C THR A 257 -11.78 36.21 17.99
N ASP A 258 -11.47 37.26 18.76
CA ASP A 258 -10.08 37.65 19.06
C ASP A 258 -9.28 36.48 19.67
N GLU A 259 -9.93 35.62 20.47
CA GLU A 259 -9.32 34.42 21.04
C GLU A 259 -8.92 33.40 19.95
N ASN A 260 -9.80 33.12 18.99
CA ASN A 260 -9.51 32.20 17.90
C ASN A 260 -8.44 32.75 16.95
N ILE A 261 -8.45 34.06 16.68
CA ILE A 261 -7.42 34.75 15.88
C ILE A 261 -6.07 34.71 16.59
N ALA A 262 -6.04 34.99 17.91
CA ALA A 262 -4.83 34.89 18.72
C ALA A 262 -4.29 33.46 18.76
N ARG A 263 -5.17 32.45 18.86
CA ARG A 263 -4.79 31.04 18.80
C ARG A 263 -4.21 30.67 17.44
N ALA A 264 -4.83 31.09 16.34
CA ALA A 264 -4.33 30.87 14.98
C ALA A 264 -2.93 31.47 14.80
N ARG A 265 -2.73 32.71 15.27
CA ARG A 265 -1.42 33.37 15.29
C ARG A 265 -0.39 32.57 16.08
N ALA A 266 -0.70 32.19 17.32
CA ALA A 266 0.22 31.44 18.18
C ALA A 266 0.62 30.09 17.55
N VAL A 267 -0.31 29.39 16.89
CA VAL A 267 -0.02 28.15 16.15
C VAL A 267 0.93 28.41 14.99
N LEU A 268 0.67 29.44 14.17
CA LEU A 268 1.52 29.79 13.03
C LEU A 268 2.92 30.27 13.47
N GLU A 269 3.03 31.03 14.54
CA GLU A 269 4.34 31.43 15.08
C GLU A 269 5.11 30.22 15.62
N ALA A 270 4.42 29.25 16.24
CA ALA A 270 5.04 28.06 16.80
C ALA A 270 5.45 27.01 15.75
N CYS A 271 4.69 26.87 14.66
CA CYS A 271 4.97 25.91 13.59
C CYS A 271 6.05 26.38 12.59
N LEU A 272 6.45 27.66 12.64
CA LEU A 272 7.42 28.21 11.71
C LEU A 272 8.85 27.81 12.12
N PRO A 273 9.60 27.07 11.29
CA PRO A 273 10.97 26.70 11.61
C PRO A 273 11.89 27.92 11.60
N ALA A 274 13.01 27.84 12.34
CA ALA A 274 14.01 28.89 12.39
C ALA A 274 14.72 29.11 11.04
N GLU A 275 14.87 28.05 10.25
CA GLU A 275 15.53 28.05 8.94
C GLU A 275 14.61 27.42 7.88
N PRO A 276 14.83 27.70 6.58
CA PRO A 276 14.13 27.02 5.50
C PRO A 276 14.31 25.50 5.55
N VAL A 277 13.24 24.75 5.26
CA VAL A 277 13.30 23.28 5.25
C VAL A 277 13.89 22.77 3.94
N SER A 278 14.77 21.78 4.03
CA SER A 278 15.37 21.13 2.86
C SER A 278 14.43 20.13 2.19
N GLU A 279 13.50 19.53 2.96
CA GLU A 279 12.50 18.57 2.47
C GLU A 279 11.11 19.09 2.86
N PRO A 280 10.39 19.78 1.96
CA PRO A 280 9.06 20.29 2.26
C PRO A 280 8.09 19.13 2.54
N ALA A 281 7.10 19.40 3.38
CA ALA A 281 6.07 18.41 3.65
C ALA A 281 5.32 18.04 2.36
N PRO A 282 5.07 16.75 2.09
CA PRO A 282 4.20 16.38 0.98
C PRO A 282 2.78 16.92 1.23
N ALA A 283 1.98 16.98 0.17
CA ALA A 283 0.56 17.29 0.31
C ALA A 283 -0.09 16.29 1.29
N PRO A 284 -1.05 16.73 2.13
CA PRO A 284 -1.70 15.85 3.10
C PRO A 284 -2.59 14.80 2.41
N SER A 285 -2.93 14.95 1.13
CA SER A 285 -3.55 13.92 0.29
C SER A 285 -2.61 13.56 -0.86
N TRP A 286 -2.72 12.33 -1.34
CA TRP A 286 -2.06 11.89 -2.57
C TRP A 286 -3.14 11.72 -3.64
N GLU A 287 -2.92 12.38 -4.78
CA GLU A 287 -3.83 12.42 -5.93
C GLU A 287 -3.15 11.79 -7.16
N GLY A 288 -2.29 10.78 -6.94
CA GLY A 288 -1.61 10.09 -8.04
C GLY A 288 -2.59 9.39 -8.98
N GLY A 289 -2.16 9.20 -10.23
CA GLY A 289 -2.93 8.48 -11.23
C GLY A 289 -3.08 6.99 -10.90
N GLU A 290 -3.99 6.30 -11.61
CA GLU A 290 -4.26 4.86 -11.42
C GLU A 290 -3.00 3.98 -11.60
N ASP A 291 -2.03 4.46 -12.40
CA ASP A 291 -0.76 3.76 -12.71
C ASP A 291 0.42 4.19 -11.82
N GLU A 292 0.23 5.14 -10.90
CA GLU A 292 1.30 5.59 -10.00
C GLU A 292 1.31 4.77 -8.71
N GLU A 293 2.49 4.32 -8.27
CA GLU A 293 2.61 3.67 -6.96
C GLU A 293 2.46 4.71 -5.83
N PRO A 294 1.59 4.45 -4.83
CA PRO A 294 1.46 5.33 -3.68
C PRO A 294 2.79 5.50 -2.96
N PRO A 295 3.19 6.73 -2.58
CA PRO A 295 4.46 6.96 -1.91
C PRO A 295 4.46 6.37 -0.49
N ALA A 296 5.60 5.80 -0.08
CA ALA A 296 5.76 5.07 1.18
C ALA A 296 5.39 5.90 2.45
N TRP A 297 5.46 7.23 2.38
CA TRP A 297 5.06 8.08 3.51
C TRP A 297 3.58 7.92 3.87
N LEU A 298 2.72 7.52 2.93
CA LEU A 298 1.30 7.26 3.21
C LEU A 298 1.11 6.08 4.16
N GLU A 299 1.95 5.05 4.06
CA GLU A 299 1.90 3.90 4.96
C GLU A 299 2.35 4.28 6.37
N VAL A 300 3.46 5.01 6.49
CA VAL A 300 3.93 5.56 7.76
C VAL A 300 2.84 6.44 8.38
N ARG A 301 2.21 7.27 7.54
CA ARG A 301 1.09 8.12 7.94
C ARG A 301 -0.06 7.27 8.48
N SER A 302 -0.42 6.17 7.81
CA SER A 302 -1.49 5.27 8.25
C SER A 302 -1.25 4.73 9.67
N VAL A 303 -0.01 4.37 10.01
CA VAL A 303 0.39 3.91 11.35
C VAL A 303 0.34 5.05 12.37
N MET A 304 1.06 6.15 12.09
CA MET A 304 1.19 7.29 13.02
C MET A 304 -0.16 7.93 13.35
N SER A 305 -1.01 8.13 12.34
CA SER A 305 -2.34 8.73 12.50
C SER A 305 -3.23 8.06 13.55
N ARG A 306 -2.99 6.77 13.80
CA ARG A 306 -3.76 5.94 14.72
C ARG A 306 -3.11 5.85 16.10
N LEU A 307 -1.77 5.83 16.16
CA LEU A 307 -1.02 5.84 17.43
C LEU A 307 -1.02 7.22 18.11
N MET A 308 -1.01 8.29 17.32
CA MET A 308 -0.99 9.68 17.77
C MET A 308 -2.04 10.51 17.00
N PRO A 309 -3.34 10.24 17.19
CA PRO A 309 -4.39 10.92 16.44
C PRO A 309 -4.45 12.42 16.72
N TYR A 310 -4.04 12.91 17.89
CA TYR A 310 -4.07 14.33 18.25
C TYR A 310 -2.66 14.92 18.38
N ALA A 311 -2.51 16.22 18.17
CA ALA A 311 -1.22 16.93 18.29
C ALA A 311 -0.56 16.74 19.67
N ARG A 312 -1.34 16.72 20.76
CA ARG A 312 -0.85 16.41 22.12
C ARG A 312 -0.23 15.02 22.29
N GLN A 313 -0.47 14.10 21.35
CA GLN A 313 0.08 12.74 21.36
C GLN A 313 1.29 12.60 20.43
N VAL A 314 1.73 13.67 19.77
CA VAL A 314 3.00 13.66 19.04
C VAL A 314 4.12 13.82 20.07
N THR A 315 4.49 12.69 20.67
CA THR A 315 5.49 12.57 21.75
C THR A 315 6.68 11.73 21.30
N ARG A 316 7.80 11.82 22.02
CA ARG A 316 9.00 11.02 21.72
C ARG A 316 8.69 9.53 21.79
N GLU A 317 8.00 9.10 22.83
CA GLU A 317 7.67 7.71 23.11
C GLU A 317 6.79 7.12 21.99
N ARG A 318 5.73 7.83 21.60
CA ARG A 318 4.84 7.37 20.52
C ARG A 318 5.48 7.46 19.14
N MET A 319 6.37 8.43 18.92
CA MET A 319 7.17 8.50 17.69
C MET A 319 8.10 7.30 17.58
N THR A 320 8.76 6.91 18.68
CA THR A 320 9.60 5.71 18.74
C THR A 320 8.77 4.44 18.56
N GLU A 321 7.58 4.37 19.16
CA GLU A 321 6.64 3.25 18.97
C GLU A 321 6.21 3.11 17.50
N ALA A 322 5.80 4.22 16.87
CA ALA A 322 5.44 4.26 15.46
C ALA A 322 6.62 3.88 14.56
N LEU A 323 7.83 4.35 14.87
CA LEU A 323 9.04 4.00 14.13
C LEU A 323 9.34 2.50 14.22
N ARG A 324 9.30 1.92 15.42
CA ARG A 324 9.48 0.47 15.63
C ARG A 324 8.46 -0.32 14.83
N GLU A 325 7.20 0.11 14.83
CA GLU A 325 6.15 -0.53 14.06
C GLU A 325 6.39 -0.42 12.55
N CYS A 326 6.74 0.77 12.03
CA CYS A 326 7.07 0.95 10.62
C CYS A 326 8.26 0.10 10.17
N ALA A 327 9.28 -0.07 11.03
CA ALA A 327 10.41 -0.95 10.78
C ALA A 327 9.99 -2.44 10.77
N LEU A 328 9.15 -2.86 11.71
CA LEU A 328 8.59 -4.23 11.74
C LEU A 328 7.76 -4.55 10.50
N LEU A 329 7.00 -3.56 10.01
CA LEU A 329 6.21 -3.63 8.78
C LEU A 329 7.07 -3.52 7.51
N GLY A 330 8.38 -3.28 7.61
CA GLY A 330 9.26 -3.13 6.47
C GLY A 330 8.86 -1.99 5.53
N ILE A 331 8.27 -0.91 6.06
CA ILE A 331 7.87 0.26 5.27
C ILE A 331 9.14 0.95 4.73
N PRO A 332 9.26 1.16 3.40
CA PRO A 332 10.44 1.79 2.81
C PRO A 332 10.75 3.15 3.44
N GLY A 333 12.04 3.38 3.72
CA GLY A 333 12.51 4.62 4.35
C GLY A 333 12.36 4.67 5.89
N SER A 334 11.91 3.58 6.52
CA SER A 334 11.92 3.45 7.99
C SER A 334 13.33 3.06 8.47
N PRO A 335 13.93 3.80 9.41
CA PRO A 335 15.19 3.45 10.05
C PRO A 335 15.17 2.02 10.63
N PRO A 336 16.24 1.22 10.42
CA PRO A 336 16.31 -0.14 10.97
C PRO A 336 16.56 -0.16 12.49
N ASP A 337 17.29 0.84 12.99
CA ASP A 337 17.55 1.04 14.42
C ASP A 337 16.68 2.20 14.93
N PRO A 338 15.71 1.94 15.82
CA PRO A 338 14.82 2.96 16.38
C PRO A 338 15.52 3.94 17.35
N GLU A 339 16.77 3.67 17.74
CA GLU A 339 17.54 4.49 18.69
C GLU A 339 18.73 5.23 18.05
N GLY A 340 19.00 4.96 16.77
CA GLY A 340 20.12 5.56 16.03
C GLY A 340 19.87 6.98 15.51
N GLU A 341 20.87 7.58 14.88
CA GLU A 341 20.80 8.95 14.33
C GLU A 341 19.70 9.10 13.25
N LEU A 342 19.48 8.07 12.44
CA LEU A 342 18.43 8.03 11.43
C LEU A 342 17.03 8.08 12.04
N ALA A 343 16.82 7.52 13.23
CA ALA A 343 15.56 7.62 13.96
C ALA A 343 15.26 9.06 14.38
N GLN A 344 16.28 9.80 14.82
CA GLN A 344 16.13 11.21 15.17
C GLN A 344 15.84 12.08 13.95
N LEU A 345 16.49 11.83 12.81
CA LEU A 345 16.19 12.51 11.55
C LEU A 345 14.77 12.22 11.08
N PHE A 346 14.32 10.97 11.18
CA PHE A 346 12.95 10.57 10.89
C PHE A 346 11.95 11.33 11.77
N ALA A 347 12.16 11.35 13.10
CA ALA A 347 11.30 12.06 14.03
C ALA A 347 11.23 13.56 13.73
N ARG A 348 12.39 14.21 13.50
CA ARG A 348 12.47 15.64 13.14
C ARG A 348 11.70 15.94 11.86
N ARG A 349 11.87 15.12 10.82
CA ARG A 349 11.15 15.26 9.55
C ARG A 349 9.64 15.15 9.75
N TRP A 350 9.17 14.12 10.46
CA TRP A 350 7.73 13.94 10.69
C TRP A 350 7.13 15.06 11.55
N VAL A 351 7.84 15.56 12.56
CA VAL A 351 7.41 16.72 13.34
C VAL A 351 7.29 17.97 12.45
N ALA A 352 8.24 18.19 11.54
CA ALA A 352 8.16 19.30 10.58
C ALA A 352 6.96 19.13 9.62
N TRP A 353 6.71 17.91 9.13
CA TRP A 353 5.59 17.62 8.24
C TRP A 353 4.24 17.81 8.93
N ILE A 354 4.08 17.31 10.15
CA ILE A 354 2.87 17.49 10.96
C ILE A 354 2.62 18.99 11.21
N SER A 355 3.66 19.73 11.61
CA SER A 355 3.57 21.19 11.82
C SER A 355 3.18 21.92 10.54
N SER A 356 3.72 21.51 9.38
CA SER A 356 3.37 22.07 8.06
C SER A 356 1.90 21.81 7.71
N TRP A 357 1.37 20.61 7.96
CA TRP A 357 -0.03 20.31 7.69
C TRP A 357 -0.96 21.12 8.60
N ILE A 358 -0.64 21.23 9.89
CA ILE A 358 -1.41 22.04 10.84
C ILE A 358 -1.40 23.52 10.41
N ALA A 359 -0.24 24.07 10.07
CA ALA A 359 -0.14 25.46 9.58
C ALA A 359 -0.94 25.66 8.29
N GLY A 360 -0.92 24.67 7.39
CA GLY A 360 -1.71 24.68 6.17
C GLY A 360 -3.21 24.83 6.43
N GLU A 361 -3.77 24.08 7.38
CA GLU A 361 -5.17 24.18 7.78
C GLU A 361 -5.52 25.55 8.39
N VAL A 362 -4.62 26.12 9.20
CA VAL A 362 -4.81 27.47 9.75
C VAL A 362 -4.83 28.52 8.64
N PHE A 363 -3.92 28.44 7.66
CA PHE A 363 -3.91 29.35 6.51
C PHE A 363 -5.16 29.22 5.66
N THR A 364 -5.63 27.99 5.43
CA THR A 364 -6.90 27.74 4.71
C THR A 364 -8.06 28.40 5.44
N TRP A 365 -8.17 28.26 6.77
CA TRP A 365 -9.22 28.92 7.55
C TRP A 365 -9.12 30.45 7.50
N LEU A 366 -7.93 31.02 7.70
CA LEU A 366 -7.71 32.47 7.60
C LEU A 366 -8.05 33.03 6.21
N GLY A 367 -7.87 32.23 5.15
CA GLY A 367 -8.16 32.64 3.78
C GLY A 367 -9.64 32.50 3.39
N MET A 368 -10.28 31.40 3.79
CA MET A 368 -11.64 31.08 3.34
C MET A 368 -12.76 31.58 4.27
N HIS A 369 -12.44 31.84 5.54
CA HIS A 369 -13.46 32.00 6.58
C HIS A 369 -13.26 33.23 7.47
N VAL A 370 -12.23 34.05 7.25
CA VAL A 370 -11.99 35.26 8.03
C VAL A 370 -12.11 36.46 7.11
N ASP A 371 -13.22 37.18 7.23
CA ASP A 371 -13.56 38.31 6.36
C ASP A 371 -13.02 39.66 6.88
N CYS A 372 -12.35 39.68 8.05
CA CYS A 372 -11.93 40.93 8.69
C CYS A 372 -10.50 41.38 8.29
N PRO A 373 -10.33 42.33 7.35
CA PRO A 373 -9.02 42.87 7.00
C PRO A 373 -8.33 43.62 8.15
N VAL A 374 -9.02 43.97 9.24
CA VAL A 374 -8.43 44.67 10.40
C VAL A 374 -7.88 43.69 11.45
N GLY A 375 -8.47 42.51 11.61
CA GLY A 375 -8.12 41.57 12.70
C GLY A 375 -6.88 40.70 12.42
N ILE A 376 -6.61 40.38 11.16
CA ILE A 376 -5.49 39.49 10.77
C ILE A 376 -4.32 40.22 10.12
N THR A 377 -4.52 41.49 9.73
CA THR A 377 -3.41 42.33 9.27
C THR A 377 -2.71 43.01 10.45
N PRO A 378 -1.39 43.21 10.39
CA PRO A 378 -0.48 42.77 9.33
C PRO A 378 0.12 41.38 9.49
N TRP A 379 0.04 40.82 10.70
CA TRP A 379 0.83 39.68 11.11
C TRP A 379 0.61 38.43 10.23
N ALA A 380 -0.63 38.19 9.75
CA ALA A 380 -0.93 37.01 8.96
C ALA A 380 -0.25 37.03 7.58
N MET A 381 -0.16 38.21 6.97
CA MET A 381 0.50 38.40 5.67
C MET A 381 2.01 38.21 5.78
N GLU A 382 2.60 38.76 6.85
CA GLU A 382 4.02 38.61 7.16
C GLU A 382 4.37 37.15 7.47
N LEU A 383 3.52 36.43 8.20
CA LEU A 383 3.71 34.99 8.43
C LEU A 383 3.55 34.20 7.13
N ALA A 384 2.52 34.42 6.33
CA ALA A 384 2.32 33.71 5.07
C ALA A 384 3.53 33.85 4.13
N GLU A 385 4.08 35.07 4.02
CA GLU A 385 5.30 35.31 3.28
C GLU A 385 6.49 34.52 3.84
N ARG A 386 6.71 34.54 5.16
CA ARG A 386 7.78 33.76 5.79
C ARG A 386 7.64 32.26 5.57
N TYR A 387 6.42 31.72 5.67
CA TYR A 387 6.14 30.31 5.41
C TYR A 387 6.46 29.92 3.96
N ALA A 388 6.10 30.76 2.99
CA ALA A 388 6.46 30.55 1.59
C ALA A 388 7.99 30.49 1.40
N HIS A 389 8.73 31.41 2.01
CA HIS A 389 10.21 31.44 1.93
C HIS A 389 10.88 30.27 2.66
N HIS A 390 10.30 29.82 3.77
CA HIS A 390 10.82 28.69 4.53
C HIS A 390 10.45 27.33 3.92
N GLY A 391 9.64 27.29 2.85
CA GLY A 391 9.22 26.04 2.21
C GLY A 391 8.24 25.21 3.04
N VAL A 392 7.56 25.82 4.02
CA VAL A 392 6.59 25.16 4.90
C VAL A 392 5.20 25.66 4.57
N ALA A 393 4.22 24.76 4.40
CA ALA A 393 2.84 25.13 4.04
C ALA A 393 2.73 26.18 2.91
N ALA A 394 3.69 26.22 1.98
CA ALA A 394 3.84 27.33 1.03
C ALA A 394 2.62 27.49 0.11
N GLY A 395 2.02 26.38 -0.33
CA GLY A 395 0.79 26.38 -1.12
C GLY A 395 -0.37 27.06 -0.39
N PRO A 396 -0.80 26.55 0.78
CA PRO A 396 -1.84 27.18 1.60
C PRO A 396 -1.52 28.64 1.99
N ALA A 397 -0.27 28.96 2.33
CA ALA A 397 0.13 30.34 2.66
C ALA A 397 -0.06 31.30 1.48
N VAL A 398 0.39 30.91 0.28
CA VAL A 398 0.17 31.69 -0.95
C VAL A 398 -1.32 31.75 -1.30
N ALA A 399 -2.09 30.67 -1.09
CA ALA A 399 -3.54 30.67 -1.29
C ALA A 399 -4.23 31.68 -0.35
N MET A 400 -3.84 31.77 0.92
CA MET A 400 -4.31 32.77 1.87
C MET A 400 -4.05 34.20 1.36
N LEU A 401 -2.83 34.50 0.93
CA LEU A 401 -2.51 35.80 0.34
C LEU A 401 -3.38 36.12 -0.89
N ARG A 402 -3.73 35.12 -1.70
CA ARG A 402 -4.58 35.27 -2.88
C ARG A 402 -6.04 35.53 -2.54
N TRP A 403 -6.57 34.91 -1.49
CA TRP A 403 -7.92 35.21 -1.01
C TRP A 403 -8.04 36.65 -0.50
N HIS A 404 -6.93 37.23 -0.04
CA HIS A 404 -6.84 38.60 0.45
C HIS A 404 -6.13 39.56 -0.54
N ASP A 405 -6.17 39.29 -1.84
CA ASP A 405 -5.43 40.05 -2.88
C ASP A 405 -5.86 41.53 -3.05
N THR A 406 -6.96 41.92 -2.42
CA THR A 406 -7.41 43.33 -2.33
C THR A 406 -6.71 44.09 -1.20
N VAL A 407 -6.08 43.39 -0.25
CA VAL A 407 -5.31 43.99 0.85
C VAL A 407 -3.91 44.36 0.34
N PRO A 408 -3.46 45.64 0.46
CA PRO A 408 -2.16 46.07 -0.07
C PRO A 408 -0.98 45.22 0.37
N ARG A 409 -0.91 44.86 1.67
CA ARG A 409 0.17 44.01 2.20
C ARG A 409 0.18 42.60 1.61
N ALA A 410 -0.99 42.04 1.30
CA ALA A 410 -1.07 40.72 0.67
C ALA A 410 -0.52 40.76 -0.76
N ARG A 411 -0.87 41.81 -1.53
CA ARG A 411 -0.31 42.06 -2.88
C ARG A 411 1.20 42.23 -2.84
N GLU A 412 1.69 43.04 -1.92
CA GLU A 412 3.13 43.26 -1.75
C GLU A 412 3.89 41.96 -1.46
N ALA A 413 3.35 41.12 -0.57
CA ALA A 413 3.90 39.80 -0.29
C ALA A 413 3.88 38.88 -1.52
N LEU A 414 2.76 38.83 -2.27
CA LEU A 414 2.66 38.06 -3.52
C LEU A 414 3.68 38.52 -4.57
N CYS A 415 3.89 39.84 -4.73
CA CYS A 415 4.91 40.39 -5.61
C CYS A 415 6.32 39.96 -5.21
N ARG A 416 6.65 40.01 -3.91
CA ARG A 416 7.97 39.57 -3.41
C ARG A 416 8.19 38.08 -3.64
N ILE A 417 7.20 37.25 -3.33
CA ILE A 417 7.25 35.78 -3.56
C ILE A 417 7.40 35.47 -5.06
N ALA A 418 6.65 36.14 -5.92
CA ALA A 418 6.72 35.94 -7.37
C ALA A 418 8.11 36.30 -7.95
N ALA A 419 8.75 37.33 -7.41
CA ALA A 419 10.05 37.83 -7.86
C ALA A 419 11.26 37.07 -7.29
N ASP A 420 11.09 36.29 -6.22
CA ASP A 420 12.21 35.58 -5.57
C ASP A 420 12.58 34.30 -6.33
N ASN A 421 13.66 34.36 -7.11
CA ASN A 421 14.18 33.22 -7.88
C ASN A 421 14.71 32.06 -7.02
N ALA A 422 14.88 32.24 -5.70
CA ALA A 422 15.24 31.14 -4.80
C ALA A 422 14.06 30.19 -4.53
N LEU A 423 12.82 30.63 -4.78
CA LEU A 423 11.62 29.83 -4.51
C LEU A 423 11.28 28.86 -5.65
N PRO A 424 10.67 27.70 -5.34
CA PRO A 424 10.23 26.73 -6.34
C PRO A 424 9.30 27.37 -7.39
N PRO A 425 9.44 27.04 -8.70
CA PRO A 425 8.60 27.60 -9.76
C PRO A 425 7.10 27.54 -9.47
N ARG A 426 6.61 26.40 -8.97
CA ARG A 426 5.18 26.23 -8.62
C ARG A 426 4.68 27.25 -7.59
N VAL A 427 5.51 27.63 -6.61
CA VAL A 427 5.15 28.63 -5.59
C VAL A 427 5.09 30.02 -6.22
N ARG A 428 6.09 30.37 -7.05
CA ARG A 428 6.16 31.66 -7.75
C ARG A 428 5.01 31.83 -8.74
N GLU A 429 4.72 30.80 -9.53
CA GLU A 429 3.60 30.78 -10.48
C GLU A 429 2.25 30.93 -9.79
N SER A 430 2.05 30.23 -8.66
CA SER A 430 0.84 30.38 -7.85
C SER A 430 0.69 31.81 -7.34
N ALA A 431 1.77 32.46 -6.91
CA ALA A 431 1.75 33.86 -6.47
C ALA A 431 1.43 34.82 -7.63
N CYS A 432 2.05 34.63 -8.80
CA CYS A 432 1.74 35.40 -10.02
C CYS A 432 0.26 35.31 -10.42
N ALA A 433 -0.33 34.11 -10.36
CA ALA A 433 -1.74 33.90 -10.69
C ALA A 433 -2.71 34.68 -9.78
N GLY A 434 -2.29 35.00 -8.56
CA GLY A 434 -3.04 35.92 -7.67
C GLY A 434 -3.08 37.34 -8.19
N LEU A 435 -1.96 37.86 -8.68
CA LEU A 435 -1.84 39.24 -9.15
C LEU A 435 -2.65 39.49 -10.43
N SER A 436 -2.71 38.52 -11.34
CA SER A 436 -3.43 38.64 -12.62
C SER A 436 -4.96 38.61 -12.50
N ARG A 437 -5.53 38.00 -11.44
CA ARG A 437 -6.98 37.98 -11.22
C ARG A 437 -7.53 39.36 -10.84
N SER A 438 -6.74 40.16 -10.13
CA SER A 438 -7.13 41.50 -9.69
C SER A 438 -7.14 42.53 -10.85
N GLU A 439 -6.25 42.38 -11.85
CA GLU A 439 -6.22 43.28 -13.02
C GLU A 439 -7.44 43.08 -13.95
N ALA A 440 -8.00 41.87 -14.03
CA ALA A 440 -9.20 41.58 -14.80
C ALA A 440 -10.49 42.15 -14.18
N CYS A 441 -10.54 42.35 -12.84
CA CYS A 441 -11.71 42.94 -12.16
C CYS A 441 -11.73 44.48 -12.20
N VAL A 442 -10.63 45.16 -12.55
CA VAL A 442 -10.56 46.63 -12.65
C VAL A 442 -10.93 47.14 -14.04
N GLN A 443 -11.14 46.25 -15.02
CA GLN A 443 -11.57 46.60 -16.39
C GLN A 443 -12.98 46.09 -16.76
N GLY A 444 -13.79 45.68 -15.76
CA GLY A 444 -15.17 45.23 -15.94
C GLY A 444 -16.21 46.32 -15.68
#